data_AF-A0A4R4XHZ7-F1
#
_entry.id   AF-A0A4R4XHZ7-F1
#
_cell.length_a   1.000
_cell.length_b   1.000
_cell.length_c   1.000
_cell.angle_alpha   90.00
_cell.angle_beta   90.00
_cell.angle_gamma   90.00
#
_symmetry.space_group_name_H-M   'P 1'
#
loop_
_entity.id
_entity.type
_entity.pdbx_description
1 polymer ?
#
loop_
_entity_poly.entity_id
_entity_poly.type
_entity_poly.pdbx_seq_one_letter_code
_entity_poly.pdbx_strand_id
1 'polypeptide(L)'
;MVSVSMETAEQTEQRLRRVITQADLVVHDGVWCFEESPADQPPALTPETLAVVRDQESWSRLAPLTQQGDGIERFGIFSFHFADQADNSGFVGWLATHLKTELGTGVFVVCGSNRARGGIYDYWGCPIDLLDQAIAVVETLRAH
;
A
#
# COMPACT_ATOMS: atom_id res chain seq x y z
N MET A 1 -20.04 4.83 8.70
CA MET A 1 -21.02 5.47 7.80
C MET A 1 -20.21 5.89 6.57
N VAL A 2 -20.50 5.34 5.39
CA VAL A 2 -19.79 5.75 4.16
C VAL A 2 -20.38 7.10 3.75
N SER A 3 -19.59 8.16 3.87
CA SER A 3 -19.99 9.51 3.46
C SER A 3 -19.65 9.67 1.98
N VAL A 4 -20.64 9.87 1.11
CA VAL A 4 -20.38 10.24 -0.28
C VAL A 4 -20.18 11.76 -0.29
N SER A 5 -18.93 12.17 -0.31
CA SER A 5 -18.52 13.57 -0.40
C SER A 5 -18.73 14.10 -1.82
N MET A 6 -19.46 15.22 -1.99
CA MET A 6 -19.49 15.98 -3.23
C MET A 6 -18.39 17.06 -3.20
N GLU A 7 -17.14 16.64 -3.34
CA GLU A 7 -16.00 17.54 -3.44
C GLU A 7 -15.65 17.84 -4.90
N THR A 8 -15.12 19.04 -5.16
CA THR A 8 -14.39 19.29 -6.42
C THR A 8 -13.04 18.58 -6.40
N ALA A 9 -12.37 18.50 -7.55
CA ALA A 9 -11.04 17.92 -7.65
C ALA A 9 -10.03 18.65 -6.75
N GLU A 10 -10.09 19.99 -6.70
CA GLU A 10 -9.20 20.82 -5.89
C GLU A 10 -9.45 20.64 -4.39
N GLN A 11 -10.71 20.49 -3.99
CA GLN A 11 -11.04 20.22 -2.59
C GLN A 11 -10.54 18.84 -2.16
N THR A 12 -10.70 17.83 -3.03
CA THR A 12 -10.19 16.47 -2.82
C THR A 12 -8.67 16.48 -2.69
N GLU A 13 -7.95 17.16 -3.59
CA GLU A 13 -6.50 17.33 -3.56
C GLU A 13 -6.05 17.93 -2.22
N GLN A 14 -6.64 19.05 -1.81
CA GLN A 14 -6.28 19.72 -0.55
C GLN A 14 -6.54 18.85 0.67
N ARG A 15 -7.65 18.11 0.71
CA ARG A 15 -7.96 17.19 1.80
C ARG A 15 -6.96 16.05 1.86
N LEU A 16 -6.69 15.39 0.74
CA LEU A 16 -5.80 14.22 0.68
C LEU A 16 -4.34 14.58 0.96
N ARG A 17 -3.89 15.80 0.62
CA ARG A 17 -2.61 16.34 1.10
C ARG A 17 -2.55 16.41 2.62
N ARG A 18 -3.58 16.95 3.28
CA ARG A 18 -3.62 16.96 4.76
C ARG A 18 -3.60 15.54 5.34
N VAL A 19 -4.30 14.61 4.69
CA VAL A 19 -4.30 13.20 5.09
C VAL A 19 -2.90 12.60 4.98
N ILE A 20 -2.18 12.78 3.86
CA ILE A 20 -0.84 12.18 3.70
C ILE A 20 0.16 12.81 4.67
N THR A 21 0.08 14.11 4.94
CA THR A 21 0.96 14.80 5.89
C THR A 21 0.76 14.30 7.33
N GLN A 22 -0.48 13.96 7.71
CA GLN A 22 -0.81 13.47 9.05
C GLN A 22 -0.66 11.95 9.21
N ALA A 23 -0.55 11.21 8.10
CA ALA A 23 -0.40 9.77 8.14
C ALA A 23 0.98 9.37 8.67
N ASP A 24 1.02 8.27 9.40
CA ASP A 24 2.26 7.61 9.78
C ASP A 24 2.74 6.73 8.62
N LEU A 25 3.85 7.13 8.00
CA LEU A 25 4.50 6.42 6.90
C LEU A 25 5.59 5.51 7.46
N VAL A 26 5.53 4.22 7.11
CA VAL A 26 6.58 3.26 7.41
C VAL A 26 7.06 2.61 6.12
N VAL A 27 8.36 2.69 5.85
CA VAL A 27 9.02 1.91 4.81
C VAL A 27 9.49 0.60 5.42
N HIS A 28 9.17 -0.52 4.79
CA HIS A 28 9.53 -1.86 5.29
C HIS A 28 10.82 -2.31 4.64
N ASP A 29 11.82 -2.59 5.47
CA ASP A 29 13.12 -3.06 5.00
C ASP A 29 13.01 -4.40 4.25
N GLY A 30 13.90 -4.57 3.27
CA GLY A 30 14.03 -5.79 2.49
C GLY A 30 13.26 -5.77 1.17
N VAL A 31 13.18 -6.94 0.55
CA VAL A 31 12.50 -7.16 -0.73
C VAL A 31 11.36 -8.13 -0.49
N TRP A 32 10.23 -7.88 -1.11
CA TRP A 32 9.00 -8.64 -0.92
C TRP A 32 8.57 -9.28 -2.23
N CYS A 33 7.84 -10.38 -2.14
CA CYS A 33 7.21 -11.03 -3.27
C CYS A 33 5.87 -11.64 -2.87
N PHE A 34 5.05 -11.94 -3.88
CA PHE A 34 3.92 -12.82 -3.69
C PHE A 34 4.36 -14.27 -3.88
N GLU A 35 4.06 -15.10 -2.90
CA GLU A 35 4.19 -16.55 -3.02
C GLU A 35 2.80 -17.17 -3.12
N GLU A 36 2.63 -18.03 -4.12
CA GLU A 36 1.34 -18.63 -4.43
C GLU A 36 1.27 -20.10 -4.01
N SER A 37 0.10 -20.52 -3.55
CA SER A 37 -0.21 -21.92 -3.32
C SER A 37 -1.61 -22.25 -3.84
N PRO A 38 -1.88 -23.51 -4.24
CA PRO A 38 -3.20 -23.91 -4.72
C PRO A 38 -4.31 -23.61 -3.71
N ALA A 39 -5.52 -23.33 -4.21
CA ALA A 39 -6.71 -23.04 -3.40
C ALA A 39 -7.02 -24.08 -2.29
N ASP A 40 -6.68 -25.36 -2.48
CA ASP A 40 -6.87 -26.42 -1.48
C ASP A 40 -5.74 -26.49 -0.43
N GLN A 41 -4.70 -25.68 -0.59
CA GLN A 41 -3.49 -25.65 0.22
C GLN A 41 -3.25 -24.24 0.77
N PRO A 42 -3.97 -23.81 1.82
CA PRO A 42 -3.75 -22.50 2.44
C PRO A 42 -2.32 -22.37 2.97
N PRO A 43 -1.66 -21.21 2.78
CA PRO A 43 -0.32 -20.99 3.28
C PRO A 43 -0.32 -20.87 4.81
N ALA A 44 0.80 -21.24 5.43
CA ALA A 44 1.03 -20.95 6.83
C ALA A 44 1.26 -19.44 7.05
N LEU A 45 0.61 -18.87 8.06
CA LEU A 45 0.89 -17.49 8.49
C LEU A 45 2.14 -17.49 9.38
N THR A 46 3.16 -16.73 8.98
CA THR A 46 4.36 -16.48 9.80
C THR A 46 4.34 -15.04 10.30
N PRO A 47 5.15 -14.68 11.31
CA PRO A 47 5.24 -13.30 11.81
C PRO A 47 5.62 -12.27 10.73
N GLU A 48 6.28 -12.70 9.67
CA GLU A 48 6.74 -11.85 8.56
C GLU A 48 5.71 -11.73 7.42
N THR A 49 4.64 -12.54 7.42
CA THR A 49 3.59 -12.44 6.40
C THR A 49 2.77 -11.16 6.61
N LEU A 50 2.80 -10.23 5.65
CA LEU A 50 2.05 -8.97 5.74
C LEU A 50 0.60 -9.13 5.29
N ALA A 51 0.36 -10.00 4.30
CA ALA A 51 -0.96 -10.20 3.74
C ALA A 51 -1.12 -11.62 3.19
N VAL A 52 -2.34 -12.13 3.25
CA VAL A 52 -2.76 -13.32 2.50
C VAL A 52 -4.08 -13.00 1.83
N VAL A 53 -4.10 -13.11 0.51
CA VAL A 53 -5.27 -12.92 -0.32
C VAL A 53 -5.56 -14.24 -1.03
N ARG A 54 -6.82 -14.50 -1.33
CA ARG A 54 -7.24 -15.70 -2.05
C ARG A 54 -8.22 -15.32 -3.14
N ASP A 55 -8.09 -15.97 -4.29
CA ASP A 55 -9.13 -16.02 -5.29
C ASP A 55 -9.73 -17.44 -5.41
N GLN A 56 -10.33 -17.76 -6.55
CA GLN A 56 -10.96 -19.06 -6.77
C GLN A 56 -9.94 -20.19 -6.95
N GLU A 57 -8.71 -19.87 -7.38
CA GLU A 57 -7.71 -20.82 -7.85
C GLU A 57 -6.51 -20.93 -6.92
N SER A 58 -6.12 -19.83 -6.28
CA SER A 58 -4.89 -19.73 -5.52
C SER A 58 -5.03 -18.91 -4.24
N TRP A 59 -4.14 -19.20 -3.31
CA TRP A 59 -3.73 -18.27 -2.26
C TRP A 59 -2.48 -17.53 -2.72
N SER A 60 -2.37 -16.27 -2.33
CA SER A 60 -1.19 -15.44 -2.54
C SER A 60 -0.82 -14.78 -1.22
N ARG A 61 0.37 -15.07 -0.70
CA ARG A 61 0.90 -14.43 0.51
C ARG A 61 1.97 -13.41 0.15
N LEU A 62 1.88 -12.22 0.72
CA LEU A 62 2.93 -11.20 0.64
C LEU A 62 3.95 -11.45 1.76
N ALA A 63 5.14 -11.87 1.38
CA ALA A 63 6.19 -12.28 2.30
C ALA A 63 7.58 -11.75 1.88
N PRO A 64 8.56 -11.70 2.79
CA PRO A 64 9.92 -11.35 2.44
C PRO A 64 10.50 -12.36 1.45
N LEU A 65 11.18 -11.86 0.43
CA LEU A 65 11.90 -12.65 -0.54
C LEU A 65 13.14 -13.27 0.12
N THR A 66 13.08 -14.57 0.41
CA THR A 66 14.19 -15.30 1.06
C THR A 66 15.07 -16.07 0.08
N GLN A 67 14.56 -16.41 -1.11
CA GLN A 67 15.28 -17.13 -2.15
C GLN A 67 15.24 -16.35 -3.47
N GLN A 68 16.39 -16.19 -4.09
CA GLN A 68 16.51 -15.59 -5.42
C GLN A 68 16.10 -16.65 -6.46
N GLY A 69 15.16 -16.31 -7.32
CA GLY A 69 14.73 -17.14 -8.44
C GLY A 69 14.41 -16.26 -9.64
N ASP A 70 14.70 -16.77 -10.84
CA ASP A 70 14.37 -16.06 -12.06
C ASP A 70 12.84 -15.92 -12.21
N GLY A 71 12.38 -14.73 -12.59
CA GLY A 71 10.96 -14.46 -12.84
C GLY A 71 10.11 -14.12 -11.61
N ILE A 72 10.70 -14.08 -10.40
CA ILE A 72 9.98 -13.60 -9.21
C ILE A 72 9.87 -12.07 -9.26
N GLU A 73 8.65 -11.54 -9.17
CA GLU A 73 8.44 -10.11 -9.03
C GLU A 73 8.94 -9.61 -7.67
N ARG A 74 9.74 -8.55 -7.69
CA ARG A 74 10.44 -8.01 -6.52
C ARG A 74 9.86 -6.65 -6.17
N PHE A 75 9.31 -6.54 -4.98
CA PHE A 75 8.63 -5.34 -4.51
C PHE A 75 9.35 -4.69 -3.34
N GLY A 76 9.37 -3.36 -3.35
CA GLY A 76 9.55 -2.56 -2.14
C GLY A 76 8.20 -2.28 -1.51
N ILE A 77 8.13 -2.25 -0.18
CA ILE A 77 6.87 -2.07 0.56
C ILE A 77 6.95 -0.85 1.47
N PHE A 78 5.88 -0.06 1.48
CA PHE A 78 5.64 0.99 2.46
C PHE A 78 4.18 0.96 2.90
N SER A 79 3.85 1.59 4.01
CA SER A 79 2.50 1.55 4.57
C SER A 79 2.10 2.87 5.21
N PHE A 80 0.81 3.18 5.18
CA PHE A 80 0.23 4.29 5.93
C PHE A 80 -0.72 3.80 7.02
N HIS A 81 -0.53 4.31 8.24
CA HIS A 81 -1.61 4.40 9.22
C HIS A 81 -2.14 5.83 9.23
N PHE A 82 -3.46 5.98 9.11
CA PHE A 82 -4.09 7.29 9.10
C PHE A 82 -4.40 7.76 10.52
N ALA A 83 -4.40 9.07 10.74
CA ALA A 83 -4.83 9.66 11.99
C ALA A 83 -6.30 9.31 12.30
N ASP A 84 -6.65 9.22 13.58
CA ASP A 84 -8.03 8.98 14.00
C ASP A 84 -8.98 10.01 13.36
N GLN A 85 -10.09 9.52 12.81
CA GLN A 85 -11.13 10.33 12.14
C GLN A 85 -10.67 11.05 10.86
N ALA A 86 -9.48 10.78 10.34
CA ALA A 86 -9.07 11.30 9.04
C ALA A 86 -10.00 10.77 7.93
N ASP A 87 -10.52 11.68 7.11
CA ASP A 87 -11.27 11.29 5.91
C ASP A 87 -10.28 10.99 4.77
N ASN A 88 -9.87 9.72 4.69
CA ASN A 88 -8.98 9.19 3.65
C ASN A 88 -9.74 8.69 2.40
N SER A 89 -11.01 9.07 2.23
CA SER A 89 -11.80 8.69 1.06
C SER A 89 -11.13 9.17 -0.23
N GLY A 90 -10.84 8.23 -1.15
CA GLY A 90 -10.16 8.49 -2.41
C GLY A 90 -8.63 8.45 -2.36
N PHE A 91 -8.02 8.28 -1.17
CA PHE A 91 -6.57 8.32 -0.98
C PHE A 91 -5.81 7.34 -1.89
N VAL A 92 -6.26 6.09 -1.97
CA VAL A 92 -5.61 5.05 -2.79
C VAL A 92 -5.55 5.45 -4.26
N GLY A 93 -6.67 5.88 -4.83
CA GLY A 93 -6.72 6.29 -6.24
C GLY A 93 -5.86 7.54 -6.51
N TRP A 94 -5.89 8.49 -5.59
CA TRP A 94 -5.13 9.74 -5.67
C TRP A 94 -3.62 9.49 -5.65
N LEU A 95 -3.11 8.77 -4.64
CA LEU A 95 -1.67 8.52 -4.53
C LEU A 95 -1.16 7.60 -5.66
N ALA A 96 -1.93 6.58 -6.05
CA ALA A 96 -1.58 5.74 -7.19
C ALA A 96 -1.47 6.57 -8.49
N THR A 97 -2.35 7.56 -8.69
CA THR A 97 -2.30 8.46 -9.85
C THR A 97 -1.05 9.36 -9.82
N HIS A 98 -0.66 9.87 -8.65
CA HIS A 98 0.58 10.63 -8.50
C HIS A 98 1.81 9.78 -8.84
N LEU A 99 1.92 8.59 -8.25
CA LEU A 99 3.04 7.68 -8.51
C LEU A 99 3.11 7.25 -9.99
N LYS A 100 1.96 7.00 -10.62
CA LYS A 100 1.90 6.68 -12.05
C LYS A 100 2.35 7.85 -12.93
N THR A 101 1.94 9.06 -12.60
CA THR A 101 2.27 10.27 -13.37
C THR A 101 3.75 10.60 -13.27
N GLU A 102 4.33 10.54 -12.06
CA GLU A 102 5.71 10.93 -11.79
C GLU A 102 6.73 9.85 -12.19
N LEU A 103 6.42 8.58 -11.93
CA LEU A 103 7.39 7.48 -12.06
C LEU A 103 7.04 6.50 -13.18
N GLY A 104 5.88 6.65 -13.83
CA GLY A 104 5.40 5.71 -14.84
C GLY A 104 5.03 4.33 -14.28
N THR A 105 5.05 4.14 -12.96
CA THR A 105 4.94 2.83 -12.31
C THR A 105 3.50 2.45 -11.95
N GLY A 106 3.25 1.15 -11.88
CA GLY A 106 2.07 0.60 -11.22
C GLY A 106 2.34 0.34 -9.75
N VAL A 107 1.28 0.22 -8.97
CA VAL A 107 1.34 -0.18 -7.56
C VAL A 107 0.23 -1.20 -7.27
N PHE A 108 0.46 -2.05 -6.29
CA PHE A 108 -0.63 -2.77 -5.63
C PHE A 108 -0.85 -2.22 -4.23
N VAL A 109 -2.07 -2.38 -3.72
CA VAL A 109 -2.43 -1.94 -2.37
C VAL A 109 -3.18 -3.05 -1.66
N VAL A 110 -2.79 -3.35 -0.42
CA VAL A 110 -3.49 -4.27 0.47
C VAL A 110 -3.96 -3.51 1.71
N CYS A 111 -5.28 -3.44 1.90
CA CYS A 111 -5.86 -2.77 3.05
C CYS A 111 -6.03 -3.73 4.24
N GLY A 112 -5.71 -3.25 5.44
CA GLY A 112 -6.02 -3.90 6.70
C GLY A 112 -6.91 -3.03 7.60
N SER A 113 -7.24 -3.53 8.78
CA SER A 113 -7.96 -2.76 9.80
C SER A 113 -7.36 -2.97 11.19
N ASN A 114 -6.99 -1.87 11.82
CA ASN A 114 -6.56 -1.79 13.21
C ASN A 114 -7.35 -0.70 13.92
N ARG A 115 -8.48 -1.07 14.55
CA ARG A 115 -9.36 -0.12 15.25
C ARG A 115 -8.69 0.58 16.44
N ALA A 116 -7.61 0.01 16.98
CA ALA A 116 -6.83 0.63 18.05
C ALA A 116 -5.85 1.70 17.53
N ARG A 117 -5.72 1.87 16.20
CA ARG A 117 -4.79 2.78 15.54
C ARG A 117 -5.41 3.37 14.26
N GLY A 118 -6.44 4.21 14.38
CA GLY A 118 -7.02 4.91 13.23
C GLY A 118 -8.01 4.12 12.38
N GLY A 119 -8.10 2.80 12.52
CA GLY A 119 -9.01 1.98 11.72
C GLY A 119 -8.32 1.42 10.48
N ILE A 120 -8.77 1.79 9.29
CA ILE A 120 -8.20 1.26 8.03
C ILE A 120 -6.76 1.74 7.89
N TYR A 121 -5.88 0.86 7.41
CA TYR A 121 -4.50 1.16 7.02
C TYR A 121 -4.20 0.42 5.72
N ASP A 122 -3.12 0.79 5.04
CA ASP A 122 -2.73 0.16 3.79
C ASP A 122 -1.24 -0.17 3.71
N TYR A 123 -0.95 -1.27 3.04
CA TYR A 123 0.37 -1.61 2.51
C TYR A 123 0.37 -1.33 1.02
N TRP A 124 1.45 -0.72 0.54
CA TRP A 124 1.69 -0.37 -0.85
C TRP A 124 2.91 -1.12 -1.34
N GLY A 125 2.80 -1.72 -2.52
CA GLY A 125 3.93 -2.31 -3.21
C GLY A 125 4.19 -1.66 -4.55
N CYS A 126 5.47 -1.39 -4.81
CA CYS A 126 6.00 -0.95 -6.10
C CYS A 126 7.22 -1.80 -6.46
N PRO A 127 7.68 -1.80 -7.73
CA PRO A 127 8.94 -2.45 -8.10
C PRO A 127 10.08 -1.98 -7.21
N ILE A 128 10.89 -2.91 -6.69
CA ILE A 128 11.94 -2.60 -5.71
C ILE A 128 12.91 -1.51 -6.20
N ASP A 129 13.23 -1.51 -7.49
CA ASP A 129 14.15 -0.55 -8.10
C ASP A 129 13.60 0.90 -8.12
N LEU A 130 12.29 1.07 -7.84
CA LEU A 130 11.61 2.36 -7.76
C LEU A 130 11.22 2.74 -6.33
N LEU A 131 11.53 1.94 -5.31
CA LEU A 131 11.13 2.20 -3.92
C LEU A 131 11.58 3.59 -3.47
N ASP A 132 12.87 3.89 -3.59
CA ASP A 132 13.43 5.17 -3.14
C ASP A 132 12.77 6.37 -3.85
N GLN A 133 12.47 6.23 -5.14
CA GLN A 133 11.80 7.27 -5.91
C GLN A 133 10.34 7.44 -5.50
N ALA A 134 9.64 6.33 -5.23
CA ALA A 134 8.27 6.36 -4.73
C ALA A 134 8.19 7.05 -3.36
N ILE A 135 9.12 6.74 -2.46
CA ILE A 135 9.21 7.42 -1.16
C ILE A 135 9.54 8.90 -1.33
N ALA A 136 10.43 9.28 -2.24
CA ALA A 136 10.73 10.68 -2.51
C ALA A 136 9.49 11.48 -2.99
N VAL A 137 8.66 10.87 -3.84
CA VAL A 137 7.37 11.47 -4.26
C VAL A 137 6.43 11.63 -3.07
N VAL A 138 6.28 10.58 -2.24
CA VAL A 138 5.46 10.62 -1.03
C VAL A 138 5.92 11.72 -0.07
N GLU A 139 7.22 11.82 0.20
CA GLU A 139 7.77 12.85 1.09
C GLU A 139 7.56 14.26 0.52
N THR A 140 7.68 14.44 -0.79
CA THR A 140 7.36 15.72 -1.45
C THR A 140 5.89 16.09 -1.26
N LEU A 141 4.97 15.12 -1.37
CA LEU A 141 3.55 15.35 -1.12
C LEU A 141 3.25 15.66 0.35
N ARG A 142 4.03 15.10 1.30
CA ARG A 142 3.89 15.35 2.75
C ARG A 142 4.40 16.72 3.18
N ALA A 143 5.35 17.30 2.46
CA ALA A 143 5.99 18.57 2.80
C ALA A 143 5.13 19.83 2.54
N HIS A 144 3.94 19.68 1.96
CA HIS A 144 3.07 20.78 1.48
C HIS A 144 1.61 20.57 1.88
#